data_AF-A0A7Y4TZU4-F1
#
_entry.id   AF-A0A7Y4TZU4-F1
#
_cell.length_a   1.000
_cell.length_b   1.000
_cell.length_c   1.000
_cell.angle_alpha   90.00
_cell.angle_beta   90.00
_cell.angle_gamma   90.00
#
_symmetry.space_group_name_H-M   'P 1'
#
loop_
_entity.id
_entity.type
_entity.pdbx_description
1 polymer ?
#
loop_
_entity_poly.entity_id
_entity_poly.type
_entity_poly.pdbx_seq_one_letter_code
_entity_poly.pdbx_strand_id
1 'polypeptide(L)'
;MALIPNLTMLPLPQRGLWPELASTPKMFTLYGGTALALRLGHRASVDFDFFSNAPFNPDELARSLPYLKVAVIQQRAEVKDYLDVDALLRHGLDLATALAAGAVVYGRSFNPLITLKALSYFDDVPMLANDVRQRLTAAVAGVDVTKLPVLRPYAKRPDDTRGTL
;
A
#
# COMPACT_ATOMS: atom_id res chain seq x y z
N MET A 1 -3.57 -5.50 39.35
CA MET A 1 -2.97 -6.83 39.06
C MET A 1 -2.48 -6.79 37.63
N ALA A 2 -1.16 -6.82 37.41
CA ALA A 2 -0.60 -6.73 36.06
C ALA A 2 -0.89 -8.01 35.27
N LEU A 3 -1.26 -7.87 34.00
CA LEU A 3 -1.51 -8.99 33.11
C LEU A 3 -0.16 -9.57 32.67
N ILE A 4 0.12 -10.82 33.02
CA ILE A 4 1.33 -11.52 32.56
C ILE A 4 0.95 -12.30 31.28
N PRO A 5 1.50 -11.96 30.10
CA PRO A 5 1.17 -12.62 28.85
C PRO A 5 1.82 -14.01 28.76
N ASN A 6 1.09 -14.99 28.24
CA ASN A 6 1.60 -16.34 28.00
C ASN A 6 2.37 -16.41 26.67
N LEU A 7 3.67 -16.10 26.71
CA LEU A 7 4.54 -16.08 25.52
C LEU A 7 4.80 -17.47 24.90
N THR A 8 4.39 -18.56 25.56
CA THR A 8 4.48 -19.90 24.98
C THR A 8 3.58 -20.08 23.76
N MET A 9 2.54 -19.24 23.63
CA MET A 9 1.61 -19.23 22.49
C MET A 9 2.18 -18.58 21.24
N LEU A 10 3.29 -17.84 21.36
CA LEU A 10 4.00 -17.28 20.22
C LEU A 10 5.00 -18.32 19.71
N PRO A 11 5.02 -18.61 18.39
CA PRO A 11 6.09 -19.40 17.79
C PRO A 11 7.44 -18.70 17.97
N LEU A 12 8.55 -19.45 17.82
CA LEU A 12 9.89 -18.96 18.12
C LEU A 12 10.25 -17.63 17.44
N PRO A 13 9.95 -17.40 16.14
CA PRO A 13 10.21 -16.12 15.50
C PRO A 13 9.44 -14.95 16.16
N GLN A 14 8.14 -15.12 16.41
CA GLN A 14 7.28 -14.10 17.02
C GLN A 14 7.67 -13.82 18.47
N ARG A 15 8.16 -14.82 19.20
CA ARG A 15 8.69 -14.62 20.55
C ARG A 15 9.97 -13.79 20.52
N GLY A 16 10.79 -13.93 19.48
CA GLY A 16 11.97 -13.09 19.24
C GLY A 16 11.62 -11.61 19.03
N LEU A 17 10.48 -11.33 18.40
CA LEU A 17 9.99 -9.96 18.18
C LEU A 17 9.37 -9.32 19.43
N TRP A 18 8.97 -10.10 20.43
CA TRP A 18 8.26 -9.61 21.61
C TRP A 18 8.96 -8.45 22.34
N PRO A 19 10.30 -8.48 22.57
CA PRO A 19 10.99 -7.35 23.20
C PRO A 19 10.96 -6.07 22.36
N GLU A 20 10.93 -6.18 21.03
CA GLU A 20 10.90 -5.02 20.13
C GLU A 20 9.58 -4.26 20.21
N LEU A 21 8.48 -4.97 20.49
CA LEU A 21 7.15 -4.39 20.70
C LEU A 21 7.10 -3.43 21.90
N ALA A 22 8.08 -3.45 22.80
CA ALA A 22 8.21 -2.44 23.85
C ALA A 22 8.40 -1.02 23.29
N SER A 23 8.84 -0.88 22.04
CA SER A 23 8.95 0.41 21.34
C SER A 23 7.59 0.97 20.91
N THR A 24 6.53 0.16 20.92
CA THR A 24 5.17 0.59 20.57
C THR A 24 4.71 1.72 21.51
N PRO A 25 4.17 2.85 21.01
CA PRO A 25 3.74 3.94 21.88
C PRO A 25 2.61 3.48 22.81
N LYS A 26 2.58 4.02 24.04
CA LYS A 26 1.61 3.63 25.09
C LYS A 26 0.14 3.85 24.72
N MET A 27 -0.13 4.66 23.70
CA MET A 27 -1.50 4.88 23.19
C MET A 27 -2.05 3.68 22.42
N PHE A 28 -1.18 2.75 22.01
CA PHE A 28 -1.57 1.53 21.33
C PHE A 28 -1.75 0.38 22.31
N THR A 29 -2.82 -0.38 22.11
CA THR A 29 -3.15 -1.58 22.87
C THR A 29 -3.16 -2.78 21.93
N LEU A 30 -2.43 -3.84 22.31
CA LEU A 30 -2.50 -5.12 21.61
C LEU A 30 -3.92 -5.69 21.77
N TYR A 31 -4.57 -6.00 20.67
CA TYR A 31 -5.95 -6.44 20.63
C TYR A 31 -6.12 -7.73 19.82
N GLY A 32 -7.37 -8.10 19.58
CA GLY A 32 -7.72 -9.20 18.67
C GLY A 32 -7.34 -10.59 19.16
N GLY A 33 -7.17 -11.50 18.20
CA GLY A 33 -6.94 -12.92 18.46
C GLY A 33 -5.66 -13.19 19.25
N THR A 34 -4.61 -12.39 19.03
CA THR A 34 -3.33 -12.53 19.72
C THR A 34 -3.40 -12.09 21.17
N ALA A 35 -4.10 -10.99 21.49
CA ALA A 35 -4.31 -10.59 22.88
C ALA A 35 -5.05 -11.69 23.68
N LEU A 36 -6.07 -12.30 23.09
CA LEU A 36 -6.81 -13.41 23.71
C LEU A 36 -5.97 -14.68 23.82
N ALA A 37 -5.15 -14.99 22.81
CA ALA A 37 -4.23 -16.13 22.84
C ALA A 37 -3.21 -15.99 23.98
N LEU A 38 -2.60 -14.81 24.12
CA LEU A 38 -1.65 -14.51 25.20
C LEU A 38 -2.31 -14.50 26.59
N ARG A 39 -3.60 -14.12 26.67
CA ARG A 39 -4.33 -14.09 27.95
C ARG A 39 -4.81 -15.45 28.40
N LEU A 40 -5.36 -16.26 27.48
CA LEU A 40 -6.04 -17.51 27.80
C LEU A 40 -5.19 -18.76 27.50
N GLY A 41 -4.13 -18.66 26.69
CA GLY A 41 -3.32 -19.81 26.31
C GLY A 41 -4.03 -20.83 25.42
N HIS A 42 -5.12 -20.45 24.76
CA HIS A 42 -6.04 -21.39 24.10
C HIS A 42 -5.59 -21.84 22.70
N ARG A 43 -4.66 -21.12 22.07
CA ARG A 43 -4.09 -21.47 20.75
C ARG A 43 -2.82 -20.65 20.48
N ALA A 44 -2.03 -21.10 19.52
CA ALA A 44 -0.96 -20.29 18.96
C ALA A 44 -1.51 -19.10 18.14
N SER A 45 -0.76 -17.99 18.12
CA SER A 45 -1.08 -16.82 17.29
C SER A 45 0.19 -16.20 16.73
N VAL A 46 0.11 -15.69 15.49
CA VAL A 46 1.26 -15.22 14.72
C VAL A 46 1.23 -13.73 14.39
N ASP A 47 0.06 -13.09 14.49
CA ASP A 47 -0.15 -11.69 14.13
C ASP A 47 -0.07 -10.78 15.36
N PHE A 48 0.26 -9.49 15.19
CA PHE A 48 0.18 -8.50 16.27
C PHE A 48 -0.67 -7.31 15.83
N ASP A 49 -1.93 -7.29 16.26
CA ASP A 49 -2.85 -6.19 15.97
C ASP A 49 -2.85 -5.16 17.10
N PHE A 50 -2.46 -3.92 16.78
CA PHE A 50 -2.47 -2.82 17.73
C PHE A 50 -3.53 -1.79 17.37
N PHE A 51 -4.30 -1.36 18.37
CA PHE A 51 -5.32 -0.34 18.22
C PHE A 51 -4.99 0.86 19.10
N SER A 52 -5.18 2.07 18.56
CA SER A 52 -5.07 3.32 19.32
C SER A 52 -6.45 3.92 19.55
N ASN A 53 -6.65 4.50 20.73
CA ASN A 53 -7.84 5.30 21.05
C ASN A 53 -7.68 6.79 20.73
N ALA A 54 -6.51 7.18 20.22
CA ALA A 54 -6.17 8.54 19.85
C ALA A 54 -5.70 8.59 18.38
N PRO A 55 -5.99 9.69 17.67
CA PRO A 55 -5.52 9.88 16.30
C PRO A 55 -3.98 9.92 16.25
N PHE A 56 -3.41 9.40 15.17
CA PHE A 56 -1.98 9.38 14.93
C PHE A 56 -1.69 9.52 13.43
N ASN A 57 -0.48 9.97 13.10
CA ASN A 57 0.00 10.00 11.71
C ASN A 57 0.70 8.65 11.39
N PRO A 58 0.21 7.87 10.40
CA PRO A 58 0.82 6.59 10.04
C PRO A 58 2.29 6.67 9.63
N ASP A 59 2.67 7.70 8.86
CA ASP A 59 4.05 7.86 8.38
C ASP A 59 5.02 8.21 9.50
N GLU A 60 4.59 9.06 10.44
CA GLU A 60 5.36 9.41 11.62
C GLU A 60 5.53 8.19 12.54
N LEU A 61 4.45 7.46 12.78
CA LEU A 61 4.47 6.21 13.56
C LEU A 61 5.45 5.21 12.96
N ALA A 62 5.37 4.98 11.66
CA ALA A 62 6.19 3.99 10.98
C ALA A 62 7.68 4.42 10.92
N ARG A 63 7.97 5.73 10.90
CA ARG A 63 9.34 6.26 11.09
C ARG A 63 9.83 6.18 12.53
N SER A 64 8.95 6.24 13.52
CA SER A 64 9.33 6.18 14.94
C SER A 64 9.66 4.76 15.42
N LEU A 65 9.07 3.74 14.79
CA LEU A 65 9.17 2.34 15.23
C LEU A 65 10.27 1.57 14.47
N PRO A 66 11.32 1.07 15.14
CA PRO A 66 12.43 0.37 14.49
C PRO A 66 12.00 -0.81 13.61
N TYR A 67 11.07 -1.64 14.10
CA TYR A 67 10.57 -2.82 13.37
C TYR A 67 9.66 -2.46 12.19
N LEU A 68 9.06 -1.25 12.18
CA LEU A 68 8.30 -0.75 11.04
C LEU A 68 9.19 -0.02 10.03
N LYS A 69 10.35 0.53 10.42
CA LYS A 69 11.25 1.22 9.47
C LYS A 69 11.63 0.34 8.27
N VAL A 70 11.81 -0.96 8.48
CA VAL A 70 12.08 -1.93 7.40
C VAL A 70 10.85 -2.15 6.50
N ALA A 71 9.65 -2.12 7.07
CA ALA A 71 8.40 -2.18 6.32
C ALA A 71 8.09 -0.86 5.58
N VAL A 72 8.49 0.29 6.13
CA VAL A 72 8.35 1.62 5.47
C VAL A 72 9.22 1.74 4.24
N ILE A 73 10.37 1.05 4.19
CA ILE A 73 11.14 0.91 2.95
C ILE A 73 10.28 0.28 1.85
N GLN A 74 9.30 -0.56 2.20
CA GLN A 74 8.37 -1.19 1.28
C GLN A 74 7.04 -0.41 1.10
N GLN A 75 6.69 0.58 1.94
CA GLN A 75 5.35 1.22 1.90
C GLN A 75 5.31 2.69 1.42
N ARG A 76 6.45 3.35 1.24
CA ARG A 76 6.49 4.65 0.53
C ARG A 76 6.11 4.40 -0.91
N ALA A 77 5.49 5.38 -1.60
CA ALA A 77 5.21 5.33 -3.04
C ALA A 77 6.35 4.59 -3.73
N GLU A 78 6.10 3.32 -4.06
CA GLU A 78 7.23 2.41 -4.17
C GLU A 78 7.98 2.89 -5.40
N VAL A 79 9.31 2.96 -5.33
CA VAL A 79 10.09 3.20 -6.57
C VAL A 79 9.61 2.21 -7.66
N LYS A 80 9.18 1.01 -7.24
CA LYS A 80 8.48 0.03 -8.07
C LYS A 80 7.24 0.58 -8.78
N ASP A 81 6.34 1.31 -8.13
CA ASP A 81 5.15 1.88 -8.78
C ASP A 81 5.52 2.86 -9.90
N TYR A 82 6.53 3.71 -9.68
CA TYR A 82 7.05 4.62 -10.71
C TYR A 82 7.72 3.87 -11.85
N LEU A 83 8.47 2.80 -11.54
CA LEU A 83 9.11 1.93 -12.53
C LEU A 83 8.08 1.13 -13.33
N ASP A 84 6.99 0.68 -12.72
CA ASP A 84 5.90 -0.04 -13.39
C ASP A 84 5.19 0.90 -14.37
N VAL A 85 4.91 2.15 -13.97
CA VAL A 85 4.37 3.17 -14.88
C VAL A 85 5.34 3.48 -16.03
N ASP A 86 6.65 3.65 -15.76
CA ASP A 86 7.66 3.85 -16.80
C ASP A 86 7.74 2.66 -17.78
N ALA A 87 7.67 1.44 -17.26
CA ALA A 87 7.66 0.23 -18.08
C ALA A 87 6.43 0.19 -19.01
N LEU A 88 5.25 0.50 -18.49
CA LEU A 88 4.02 0.58 -19.29
C LEU A 88 4.15 1.61 -20.43
N LEU A 89 4.68 2.81 -20.13
CA LEU A 89 4.93 3.85 -21.13
C LEU A 89 5.90 3.39 -22.21
N ARG A 90 6.98 2.72 -21.83
CA ARG A 90 7.97 2.17 -22.76
C ARG A 90 7.41 1.08 -23.67
N HIS A 91 6.38 0.36 -23.22
CA HIS A 91 5.67 -0.64 -24.00
C HIS A 91 4.51 -0.07 -24.84
N GLY A 92 4.43 1.26 -24.96
CA GLY A 92 3.48 1.95 -25.85
C GLY A 92 2.11 2.21 -25.24
N LEU A 93 1.94 1.96 -23.94
CA LEU A 93 0.71 2.27 -23.23
C LEU A 93 0.81 3.71 -22.72
N ASP A 94 0.12 4.64 -23.35
CA ASP A 94 0.21 6.06 -22.99
C ASP A 94 -0.46 6.36 -21.63
N LEU A 95 0.01 7.43 -20.98
CA LEU A 95 -0.47 7.82 -19.65
C LEU A 95 -1.95 8.24 -19.65
N ALA A 96 -2.46 8.83 -20.73
CA ALA A 96 -3.86 9.24 -20.82
C ALA A 96 -4.80 8.03 -20.84
N THR A 97 -4.41 6.96 -21.54
CA THR A 97 -5.10 5.66 -21.56
C THR A 97 -5.07 5.00 -20.19
N ALA A 98 -3.93 5.02 -19.49
CA ALA A 98 -3.84 4.50 -18.12
C ALA A 98 -4.76 5.27 -17.15
N LEU A 99 -4.80 6.60 -17.24
CA LEU A 99 -5.69 7.45 -16.43
C LEU A 99 -7.17 7.21 -16.75
N ALA A 100 -7.51 7.08 -18.03
CA ALA A 100 -8.87 6.73 -18.45
C ALA A 100 -9.29 5.36 -17.92
N ALA A 101 -8.39 4.37 -17.90
CA ALA A 101 -8.66 3.06 -17.35
C ALA A 101 -8.90 3.14 -15.84
N GLY A 102 -8.07 3.90 -15.13
CA GLY A 102 -8.29 4.20 -13.70
C GLY A 102 -9.65 4.84 -13.44
N ALA A 103 -10.06 5.82 -14.26
CA ALA A 103 -11.37 6.47 -14.15
C ALA A 103 -12.54 5.50 -14.37
N VAL A 104 -12.38 4.53 -15.28
CA VAL A 104 -13.40 3.47 -15.50
C VAL A 104 -13.48 2.51 -14.31
N VAL A 105 -12.34 2.07 -13.78
CA VAL A 105 -12.28 1.06 -12.71
C VAL A 105 -12.76 1.63 -11.37
N TYR A 106 -12.27 2.81 -11.01
CA TYR A 106 -12.50 3.42 -9.71
C TYR A 106 -13.62 4.47 -9.73
N GLY A 107 -14.17 4.78 -10.90
CA GLY A 107 -15.33 5.65 -11.07
C GLY A 107 -15.10 7.06 -10.51
N ARG A 108 -16.11 7.59 -9.80
CA ARG A 108 -16.10 8.96 -9.26
C ARG A 108 -15.04 9.21 -8.17
N SER A 109 -14.47 8.15 -7.60
CA SER A 109 -13.42 8.26 -6.58
C SER A 109 -12.03 8.47 -7.20
N PHE A 110 -11.90 8.32 -8.52
CA PHE A 110 -10.66 8.55 -9.23
C PHE A 110 -10.54 10.00 -9.68
N ASN A 111 -9.47 10.67 -9.27
CA ASN A 111 -9.13 12.00 -9.77
C ASN A 111 -7.77 11.93 -10.51
N PRO A 112 -7.76 12.01 -11.85
CA PRO A 112 -6.54 11.95 -12.66
C PRO A 112 -5.48 12.99 -12.26
N LEU A 113 -5.91 14.16 -11.77
CA LEU A 113 -4.99 15.23 -11.37
C LEU A 113 -4.14 14.85 -10.15
N ILE A 114 -4.64 13.99 -9.27
CA ILE A 114 -3.88 13.49 -8.11
C ILE A 114 -2.72 12.62 -8.59
N THR A 115 -2.99 11.70 -9.53
CA THR A 115 -1.96 10.85 -10.15
C THR A 115 -0.93 11.66 -10.91
N LEU A 116 -1.35 12.66 -11.71
CA LEU A 116 -0.42 13.53 -12.45
C LEU A 116 0.48 14.34 -11.51
N LYS A 117 -0.06 14.83 -10.38
CA LYS A 117 0.71 15.55 -9.37
C LYS A 117 1.75 14.64 -8.72
N ALA A 118 1.38 13.41 -8.36
CA ALA A 118 2.31 12.43 -7.80
C ALA A 118 3.44 12.09 -8.79
N LEU A 119 3.12 11.87 -10.07
CA LEU A 119 4.10 11.59 -11.13
C LEU A 119 4.99 12.78 -11.51
N SER A 120 4.73 13.97 -10.94
CA SER A 120 5.53 15.19 -11.14
C SER A 120 6.31 15.63 -9.90
N TYR A 121 6.14 14.93 -8.78
CA TYR A 121 6.77 15.26 -7.49
C TYR A 121 7.55 14.04 -6.99
N PHE A 122 8.88 14.15 -6.95
CA PHE A 122 9.76 13.00 -6.72
C PHE A 122 10.58 13.07 -5.42
N ASP A 123 10.27 14.00 -4.52
CA ASP A 123 10.98 14.13 -3.24
C ASP A 123 10.76 12.91 -2.35
N ASP A 124 9.62 12.24 -2.50
CA ASP A 124 9.29 11.00 -1.78
C ASP A 124 10.02 9.76 -2.34
N VAL A 125 10.62 9.88 -3.54
CA VAL A 125 11.36 8.80 -4.23
C VAL A 125 12.75 9.27 -4.70
N PRO A 126 13.66 9.70 -3.81
CA PRO A 126 14.96 10.28 -4.17
C PRO A 126 15.89 9.29 -4.90
N MET A 127 15.63 7.97 -4.81
CA MET A 127 16.43 6.94 -5.48
C MET A 127 16.00 6.64 -6.93
N LEU A 128 14.87 7.21 -7.40
CA LEU A 128 14.41 7.00 -8.78
C LEU A 128 15.41 7.63 -9.78
N ALA A 129 15.79 6.87 -10.81
CA ALA A 129 16.77 7.30 -11.80
C ALA A 129 16.27 8.54 -12.60
N ASN A 130 17.20 9.44 -12.94
CA ASN A 130 16.87 10.72 -13.58
C ASN A 130 16.22 10.55 -14.95
N ASP A 131 16.60 9.54 -15.72
CA ASP A 131 16.01 9.23 -17.02
C ASP A 131 14.55 8.79 -16.88
N VAL A 132 14.22 8.02 -15.84
CA VAL A 132 12.84 7.63 -15.51
C VAL A 132 12.02 8.87 -15.12
N ARG A 133 12.55 9.74 -14.26
CA ARG A 133 11.90 11.01 -13.88
C ARG A 133 11.56 11.88 -15.10
N GLN A 134 12.51 12.01 -16.03
CA GLN A 134 12.32 12.78 -17.25
C GLN A 134 11.23 12.20 -18.14
N ARG A 135 11.19 10.87 -18.33
CA ARG A 135 10.14 10.20 -19.11
C ARG A 135 8.77 10.37 -18.48
N LEU A 136 8.65 10.17 -17.16
CA LEU A 136 7.39 10.37 -16.44
C LEU A 136 6.91 11.82 -16.54
N THR A 137 7.83 12.78 -16.38
CA THR A 137 7.51 14.22 -16.50
C THR A 137 7.07 14.58 -17.92
N ALA A 138 7.75 14.05 -18.95
CA ALA A 138 7.36 14.25 -20.34
C ALA A 138 5.99 13.63 -20.65
N ALA A 139 5.71 12.44 -20.11
CA ALA A 139 4.42 11.79 -20.23
C ALA A 139 3.31 12.62 -19.56
N VAL A 140 3.54 13.15 -18.35
CA VAL A 140 2.60 14.05 -17.66
C VAL A 140 2.34 15.32 -18.48
N ALA A 141 3.38 15.95 -19.03
CA ALA A 141 3.24 17.15 -19.84
C ALA A 141 2.44 16.92 -21.13
N GLY A 142 2.45 15.70 -21.67
CA GLY A 142 1.67 15.30 -22.85
C GLY A 142 0.19 15.00 -22.56
N VAL A 143 -0.24 14.93 -21.31
CA VAL A 143 -1.63 14.60 -20.94
C VAL A 143 -2.49 15.87 -20.90
N ASP A 144 -3.48 15.92 -21.79
CA ASP A 144 -4.61 16.84 -21.66
C ASP A 144 -5.76 16.13 -20.93
N VAL A 145 -5.94 16.46 -19.65
CA VAL A 145 -6.99 15.87 -18.79
C VAL A 145 -8.41 16.12 -19.28
N THR A 146 -8.61 17.12 -20.15
CA THR A 146 -9.91 17.41 -20.76
C THR A 146 -10.22 16.54 -21.96
N LYS A 147 -9.21 15.81 -22.48
CA LYS A 147 -9.29 14.96 -23.67
C LYS A 147 -8.87 13.52 -23.40
N LEU A 148 -9.07 13.03 -22.17
CA LEU A 148 -8.79 11.63 -21.86
C LEU A 148 -9.65 10.70 -22.73
N PRO A 149 -9.10 9.57 -23.22
CA PRO A 149 -9.84 8.64 -24.04
C PRO A 149 -11.03 8.07 -23.27
N VAL A 150 -12.18 7.94 -23.95
CA VAL A 150 -13.36 7.34 -23.33
C VAL A 150 -13.24 5.82 -23.42
N LEU A 151 -12.84 5.20 -22.32
CA LEU A 151 -12.84 3.74 -22.19
C LEU A 151 -14.19 3.26 -21.66
N ARG A 152 -14.62 2.09 -22.13
CA ARG A 152 -15.83 1.42 -21.62
C ARG A 152 -15.41 0.18 -20.85
N PRO A 153 -15.89 -0.02 -19.61
CA PRO A 153 -15.65 -1.26 -18.90
C PRO A 153 -16.23 -2.41 -19.71
N TYR A 154 -15.49 -3.51 -19.81
CA TYR A 154 -15.98 -4.70 -20.48
C TYR A 154 -17.18 -5.25 -19.69
N ALA A 155 -18.39 -5.09 -20.24
CA ALA A 155 -19.57 -5.77 -19.75
C ALA A 155 -19.58 -7.17 -20.38
N LYS A 156 -19.40 -8.20 -19.55
CA LYS A 156 -19.58 -9.58 -20.03
C LYS A 156 -21.03 -9.71 -20.54
N ARG A 157 -21.20 -10.08 -21.82
CA ARG A 157 -22.53 -10.34 -22.40
C ARG A 157 -23.17 -11.52 -21.66
N PRO A 158 -24.50 -11.51 -21.41
CA PRO A 158 -25.19 -12.66 -20.80
C PRO A 158 -25.06 -13.96 -21.60
N ASP A 159 -24.75 -13.88 -22.90
CA ASP A 159 -24.72 -15.02 -23.83
C ASP A 159 -23.34 -15.65 -24.05
N ASP A 160 -22.36 -15.41 -23.16
CA ASP A 160 -21.07 -16.09 -23.23
C ASP A 160 -21.16 -17.52 -22.62
N THR A 161 -22.04 -18.33 -23.21
CA THR A 161 -22.14 -19.79 -23.05
C THR A 161 -21.83 -20.47 -24.37
N ARG A 162 -20.58 -20.35 -24.84
CA ARG A 162 -19.94 -21.28 -25.80
C ARG A 162 -18.45 -21.26 -25.48
N GLY A 163 -17.76 -22.31 -25.10
CA GLY A 163 -18.01 -23.74 -25.14
C GLY A 163 -16.63 -24.40 -25.26
N THR A 164 -16.33 -25.35 -24.39
CA THR A 164 -15.25 -26.33 -24.51
C THR A 164 -15.79 -27.53 -23.73
N LEU A 165 -16.43 -28.47 -24.44
CA LEU A 165 -15.82 -29.71 -24.98
C LEU A 165 -15.17 -30.53 -23.87
#